data_AF-E8WKU7-F1
#
_entry.id   AF-E8WKU7-F1
#
_cell.length_a   1.000
_cell.length_b   1.000
_cell.length_c   1.000
_cell.angle_alpha   90.00
_cell.angle_beta   90.00
_cell.angle_gamma   90.00
#
_symmetry.space_group_name_H-M   'P 1'
#
loop_
_entity.id
_entity.type
_entity.pdbx_description
1 polymer ?
#
loop_
_entity_poly.entity_id
_entity_poly.type
_entity_poly.pdbx_seq_one_letter_code
_entity_poly.pdbx_strand_id
1 'polypeptide(L)'
;MTQLEHAEEKLKRMLALAEIPRKASYVPGEVCKILGISPPTFWRLLSKYERDAQGNLRRPDCLDSFQLSSHRRVLYDELVAFLYRNNSYERANAVHPDQLALFAD
;
A
#
# COMPACT_ATOMS: atom_id res chain seq x y z
N MET A 1 -1.39 18.02 10.45
CA MET A 1 -1.55 16.57 10.23
C MET A 1 -0.59 16.14 9.12
N THR A 2 0.40 15.31 9.42
CA THR A 2 1.44 14.86 8.48
C THR A 2 0.86 13.90 7.44
N GLN A 3 1.56 13.68 6.32
CA GLN A 3 1.10 12.72 5.30
C GLN A 3 1.05 11.28 5.82
N LEU A 4 1.92 10.92 6.77
CA LEU A 4 1.88 9.63 7.45
C LEU A 4 0.61 9.47 8.30
N GLU A 5 0.23 10.52 9.03
CA GLU A 5 -1.02 10.53 9.81
C GLU A 5 -2.25 10.39 8.89
N HIS A 6 -2.25 11.01 7.70
CA HIS A 6 -3.32 10.81 6.72
C HIS A 6 -3.39 9.36 6.22
N ALA A 7 -2.24 8.72 6.00
CA ALA A 7 -2.20 7.31 5.59
C ALA A 7 -2.71 6.37 6.70
N GLU A 8 -2.36 6.65 7.96
CA GLU A 8 -2.86 5.89 9.11
C GLU A 8 -4.37 6.06 9.27
N GLU A 9 -4.89 7.29 9.18
CA GLU A 9 -6.33 7.55 9.23
C GLU A 9 -7.08 6.90 8.06
N LYS A 10 -6.49 6.90 6.86
CA LYS A 10 -7.05 6.17 5.70
C LYS A 10 -7.13 4.67 6.01
N LEU A 11 -6.08 4.07 6.56
CA LEU A 11 -6.09 2.66 6.94
C LEU A 11 -7.16 2.35 8.00
N LYS A 12 -7.30 3.21 9.03
CA LYS A 12 -8.35 3.05 10.06
C LYS A 12 -9.76 3.03 9.44
N ARG A 13 -10.02 3.91 8.48
CA ARG A 13 -11.31 3.92 7.75
C ARG A 13 -11.51 2.66 6.90
N MET A 14 -10.46 2.20 6.21
CA MET A 14 -10.51 0.97 5.41
C MET A 14 -10.77 -0.27 6.28
N LEU A 15 -10.16 -0.32 7.47
CA LEU A 15 -10.42 -1.38 8.46
C LEU A 15 -11.86 -1.37 8.95
N ALA A 16 -12.41 -0.18 9.25
CA ALA A 16 -13.81 -0.03 9.66
C ALA A 16 -14.78 -0.49 8.55
N LEU A 17 -14.52 -0.12 7.29
CA LEU A 17 -15.33 -0.53 6.15
C LEU A 17 -15.27 -2.04 5.88
N ALA A 18 -14.11 -2.67 6.14
CA ALA A 18 -13.93 -4.11 5.97
C ALA A 18 -14.41 -4.93 7.19
N GLU A 19 -14.92 -4.27 8.24
CA GLU A 19 -15.31 -4.87 9.52
C GLU A 19 -14.17 -5.68 10.17
N ILE A 20 -12.92 -5.23 9.98
CA ILE A 20 -11.73 -5.88 10.53
C ILE A 20 -11.18 -5.03 11.68
N PRO A 21 -11.00 -5.58 12.89
CA PRO A 21 -10.44 -4.83 14.00
C PRO A 21 -8.96 -4.47 13.76
N ARG A 22 -8.48 -3.42 14.42
CA ARG A 22 -7.05 -3.08 14.42
C ARG A 22 -6.25 -4.23 15.04
N LYS A 23 -5.23 -4.71 14.31
CA LYS A 23 -4.30 -5.77 14.73
C LYS A 23 -2.88 -5.32 14.42
N ALA A 24 -1.89 -5.94 15.06
CA ALA A 24 -0.48 -5.71 14.73
C ALA A 24 -0.11 -6.25 13.34
N SER A 25 -0.82 -7.29 12.86
CA SER A 25 -0.59 -7.92 11.56
C SER A 25 -1.86 -8.55 11.01
N TYR A 26 -1.90 -8.71 9.69
CA TYR A 26 -3.05 -9.22 8.92
C TYR A 26 -2.64 -10.38 8.02
N VAL A 27 -3.53 -11.36 7.87
CA VAL A 27 -3.33 -12.49 6.94
C VAL A 27 -3.70 -12.07 5.51
N PRO A 28 -3.28 -12.81 4.46
CA PRO A 28 -3.50 -12.41 3.07
C PRO A 28 -4.95 -12.09 2.73
N GLY A 29 -5.89 -12.90 3.22
CA GLY A 29 -7.33 -12.66 3.00
C GLY A 29 -7.84 -11.37 3.62
N GLU A 30 -7.33 -11.00 4.80
CA GLU A 30 -7.66 -9.72 5.44
C GLU A 30 -7.05 -8.56 4.66
N VAL A 31 -5.79 -8.66 4.24
CA VAL A 31 -5.13 -7.62 3.43
C VAL A 31 -5.88 -7.41 2.11
N CYS A 32 -6.32 -8.49 1.45
CA CYS A 32 -7.13 -8.40 0.23
C CYS A 32 -8.43 -7.64 0.47
N LYS A 33 -9.14 -7.92 1.58
CA LYS A 33 -10.37 -7.21 1.96
C LYS A 33 -10.11 -5.73 2.29
N ILE A 34 -9.07 -5.45 3.07
CA ILE A 34 -8.70 -4.08 3.47
C ILE A 34 -8.40 -3.24 2.22
N LEU A 35 -7.57 -3.75 1.31
CA LEU A 35 -7.12 -3.01 0.13
C LEU A 35 -8.10 -3.11 -1.06
N GLY A 36 -9.13 -3.94 -0.99
CA GLY A 36 -10.07 -4.18 -2.10
C GLY A 36 -9.42 -4.85 -3.32
N ILE A 37 -8.43 -5.71 -3.12
CA ILE A 37 -7.66 -6.36 -4.19
C ILE A 37 -7.90 -7.87 -4.24
N SER A 38 -7.67 -8.46 -5.41
CA SER A 38 -7.75 -9.92 -5.59
C SER A 38 -6.51 -10.64 -5.02
N PRO A 39 -6.61 -11.92 -4.62
CA PRO A 39 -5.47 -12.69 -4.13
C PRO A 39 -4.28 -12.74 -5.12
N PRO A 40 -4.47 -12.91 -6.45
CA PRO A 40 -3.36 -12.83 -7.40
C PRO A 40 -2.66 -11.47 -7.37
N THR A 41 -3.42 -10.38 -7.21
CA THR A 41 -2.85 -9.03 -7.07
C THR A 41 -2.00 -8.94 -5.82
N PHE A 42 -2.49 -9.42 -4.68
CA PHE A 42 -1.74 -9.46 -3.43
C PHE A 42 -0.38 -10.17 -3.60
N TRP A 43 -0.38 -11.38 -4.17
CA TRP A 43 0.87 -12.14 -4.39
C TRP A 43 1.83 -11.42 -5.33
N ARG A 44 1.31 -10.72 -6.35
CA ARG A 44 2.11 -9.88 -7.26
C ARG A 44 2.73 -8.68 -6.55
N LEU A 45 2.04 -8.06 -5.59
CA LEU A 45 2.61 -6.94 -4.82
C LEU A 45 3.76 -7.42 -3.93
N LEU A 46 3.64 -8.63 -3.36
CA LEU A 46 4.71 -9.24 -2.58
C LEU A 46 5.91 -9.65 -3.43
N SER A 47 5.69 -10.24 -4.61
CA SER A 47 6.78 -10.68 -5.48
C SER A 47 7.62 -9.52 -6.03
N LYS A 48 7.06 -8.30 -6.03
CA LYS A 48 7.74 -7.07 -6.42
C LYS A 48 8.59 -6.46 -5.30
N TYR A 49 8.53 -6.99 -4.08
CA TYR A 49 9.30 -6.47 -2.97
C TYR A 49 10.80 -6.74 -3.19
N GLU A 50 11.53 -5.69 -3.52
CA GLU A 50 12.97 -5.73 -3.72
C GLU A 50 13.58 -4.41 -3.23
N ARG A 51 14.70 -4.51 -2.51
CA ARG A 51 15.50 -3.37 -2.09
C ARG A 51 16.75 -3.26 -2.95
N ASP A 52 17.17 -2.04 -3.27
CA ASP A 52 18.45 -1.78 -3.92
C ASP A 52 19.63 -1.96 -2.94
N ALA A 53 20.86 -1.79 -3.45
CA ALA A 53 22.07 -1.93 -2.64
C ALA A 53 22.18 -0.88 -1.52
N GLN A 54 21.40 0.20 -1.60
CA GLN A 54 21.31 1.28 -0.63
C GLN A 54 20.18 1.05 0.39
N GLY A 55 19.40 -0.03 0.23
CA GLY A 55 18.30 -0.40 1.11
C GLY A 55 16.97 0.27 0.78
N ASN A 56 16.86 1.02 -0.33
CA ASN A 56 15.62 1.65 -0.77
C ASN A 56 14.74 0.67 -1.53
N LEU A 57 13.43 0.83 -1.42
CA LEU A 57 12.49 0.05 -2.22
C LEU A 57 12.61 0.44 -3.69
N ARG A 58 12.85 -0.55 -4.56
CA ARG A 58 12.88 -0.33 -6.01
C ARG A 58 11.51 0.02 -6.59
N ARG A 59 10.44 -0.43 -5.94
CA ARG A 59 9.06 -0.21 -6.36
C ARG A 59 8.23 0.30 -5.18
N PRO A 60 7.57 1.46 -5.28
CA PRO A 60 6.73 1.97 -4.21
C PRO A 60 5.43 1.14 -4.04
N ASP A 61 5.00 0.45 -5.10
CA ASP A 61 3.78 -0.37 -5.17
C ASP A 61 3.96 -1.79 -4.62
N CYS A 62 5.06 -2.11 -3.93
CA CYS A 62 5.23 -3.42 -3.30
C CYS A 62 4.78 -3.45 -1.84
N LEU A 63 4.43 -4.65 -1.36
CA LEU A 63 4.13 -4.92 0.04
C LEU A 63 5.23 -5.78 0.66
N ASP A 64 5.72 -5.37 1.83
CA ASP A 64 6.52 -6.24 2.68
C ASP A 64 5.64 -7.28 3.39
N SER A 65 6.22 -8.44 3.67
CA SER A 65 5.55 -9.47 4.48
C SER A 65 6.57 -10.32 5.21
N PHE A 66 6.15 -10.84 6.35
CA PHE A 66 6.93 -11.81 7.11
C PHE A 66 6.15 -13.10 7.25
N GLN A 67 6.88 -14.17 7.55
CA GLN A 67 6.30 -15.49 7.77
C GLN A 67 6.30 -15.80 9.26
N LEU A 68 5.12 -16.09 9.81
CA LEU A 68 4.95 -16.55 11.18
C LEU A 68 4.49 -18.02 11.13
N SER A 69 5.40 -18.93 11.45
CA SER A 69 5.20 -20.37 11.22
C SER A 69 4.84 -20.64 9.75
N SER A 70 3.65 -21.16 9.45
CA SER A 70 3.19 -21.43 8.08
C SER A 70 2.36 -20.30 7.47
N HIS A 71 2.12 -19.20 8.19
CA HIS A 71 1.24 -18.13 7.74
C HIS A 71 2.03 -16.87 7.37
N ARG A 72 1.85 -16.42 6.13
CA ARG A 72 2.32 -15.11 5.69
C ARG A 72 1.48 -14.01 6.33
N ARG A 73 2.12 -12.92 6.75
CA ARG A 73 1.48 -11.79 7.41
C ARG A 73 2.06 -10.46 6.94
N VAL A 74 1.24 -9.43 6.96
CA VAL A 74 1.64 -8.04 6.69
C VAL A 74 1.41 -7.23 7.95
N LEU A 75 2.38 -6.43 8.36
CA LEU A 75 2.27 -5.57 9.55
C LEU A 75 1.33 -4.40 9.29
N TYR A 76 0.68 -3.91 10.34
CA TYR A 76 -0.12 -2.68 10.29
C TYR A 76 0.70 -1.51 9.73
N ASP A 77 1.91 -1.31 10.26
CA ASP A 77 2.79 -0.21 9.86
C ASP A 77 3.21 -0.30 8.39
N GLU A 78 3.37 -1.52 7.86
CA GLU A 78 3.66 -1.70 6.44
C GLU A 78 2.44 -1.34 5.56
N LEU A 79 1.21 -1.63 6.00
CA LEU A 79 0.02 -1.16 5.28
C LEU A 79 -0.08 0.38 5.29
N VAL A 80 0.27 1.03 6.41
CA VAL A 80 0.34 2.50 6.48
C VAL A 80 1.41 3.02 5.52
N ALA A 81 2.61 2.44 5.57
CA ALA A 81 3.71 2.82 4.70
C ALA A 81 3.38 2.60 3.21
N PHE A 82 2.72 1.50 2.87
CA PHE A 82 2.22 1.23 1.52
C PHE A 82 1.24 2.30 1.05
N LEU A 83 0.26 2.67 1.87
CA LEU A 83 -0.70 3.73 1.53
C LEU A 83 -0.01 5.09 1.39
N TYR A 84 0.96 5.38 2.25
CA TYR A 84 1.77 6.59 2.17
C TYR A 84 2.56 6.66 0.86
N ARG A 85 3.27 5.58 0.49
CA ARG A 85 4.06 5.48 -0.76
C ARG A 85 3.17 5.63 -1.99
N ASN A 86 2.04 4.94 -2.06
CA ASN A 86 1.17 4.96 -3.24
C ASN A 86 0.38 6.27 -3.39
N ASN A 87 -0.08 6.89 -2.30
CA ASN A 87 -0.74 8.20 -2.36
C ASN A 87 0.24 9.30 -2.80
N SER A 88 1.50 9.19 -2.39
CA SER A 88 2.56 10.11 -2.83
C SER A 88 2.91 9.89 -4.31
N TYR A 89 2.95 8.64 -4.77
CA TYR A 89 3.22 8.31 -6.17
C TYR A 89 2.11 8.78 -7.11
N GLU A 90 0.84 8.56 -6.75
CA GLU A 90 -0.31 9.05 -7.52
C GLU A 90 -0.28 10.58 -7.65
N ARG A 91 0.12 11.33 -6.62
CA ARG A 91 0.28 12.78 -6.74
C ARG A 91 1.49 13.20 -7.57
N ALA A 92 2.64 12.56 -7.38
CA ALA A 92 3.86 12.90 -8.10
C ALA A 92 3.77 12.59 -9.62
N ASN A 93 2.89 11.65 -9.99
CA ASN A 93 2.70 11.19 -11.36
C ASN A 93 1.28 11.46 -11.88
N ALA A 94 0.44 12.20 -11.15
CA ALA A 94 -0.82 12.68 -11.67
C ALA A 94 -0.52 13.68 -12.79
N VAL A 95 -1.11 13.45 -13.96
CA VAL A 95 -1.04 14.38 -15.09
C VAL A 95 -1.49 15.76 -14.58
N HIS A 96 -0.58 16.73 -14.58
CA HIS A 96 -0.91 18.09 -14.16
C HIS A 96 -1.96 18.62 -15.15
N PRO A 97 -3.03 19.31 -14.71
CA PRO A 97 -4.04 19.85 -15.63
C PRO A 97 -3.43 20.75 -16.72
N ASP A 98 -2.29 21.38 -16.44
CA ASP A 98 -1.53 22.17 -17.42
C ASP A 98 -0.87 21.32 -18.53
N GLN A 99 -0.63 20.03 -18.30
CA GLN A 99 -0.10 19.12 -19.33
C GLN A 99 -1.19 18.72 -20.35
N LEU A 100 -2.47 18.77 -19.97
CA LEU A 100 -3.58 18.51 -20.90
C LEU A 100 -3.81 19.68 -21.87
N ALA A 101 -3.41 20.90 -21.50
CA ALA A 101 -3.48 22.07 -22.36
C ALA A 101 -2.45 22.07 -23.50
N LEU A 102 -1.41 21.21 -23.43
CA LEU A 102 -0.40 21.04 -24.49
C LEU A 102 -0.83 20.10 -25.62
N PHE A 103 -1.93 19.36 -25.45
CA PHE A 103 -2.44 18.39 -26.44
C PHE A 103 -3.84 18.75 -26.95
N ALA A 104 -4.35 19.93 -26.58
CA ALA A 104 -5.62 20.46 -27.06
C ALA A 104 -5.35 21.52 -28.14
N ASP A 105 -4.92 21.06 -29.32
CA ASP A 105 -5.02 21.80 -30.59
C ASP A 105 -6.14 21.19 -31.45
#